data_AF-A0A7S3N451-F1
#
_entry.id   AF-A0A7S3N451-F1
#
_cell.length_a   1.000
_cell.length_b   1.000
_cell.length_c   1.000
_cell.angle_alpha   90.00
_cell.angle_beta   90.00
_cell.angle_gamma   90.00
#
_symmetry.space_group_name_H-M   'P 1'
#
loop_
_entity.id
_entity.type
_entity.pdbx_description
1 polymer ?
#
loop_
_entity_poly.entity_id
_entity_poly.type
_entity_poly.pdbx_seq_one_letter_code
_entity_poly.pdbx_strand_id
1 'polypeptide(L)'
;IEQEMHNFGKKGHLFDFSKLDIPASRAKLTCLVKEVEEMKKRVNLKVEIMWEDTNHQYRTLIAKKEILILDKTELLRNIEKLNSEKYKQIEKTWRAVSENCGEIFSTLLPGAKTKLVLHSPEDGIEKGIEFRVGFGNEWKTSLTPL
;
A
#
# COMPACT_ATOMS: atom_id res chain seq x y z
N ILE A 1 25.62 -53.29 33.17
CA ILE A 1 26.65 -53.68 32.18
C ILE A 1 27.47 -54.87 32.69
N GLU A 2 28.04 -54.84 33.91
CA GLU A 2 28.87 -55.93 34.45
C GLU A 2 28.21 -57.31 34.52
N GLN A 3 26.92 -57.40 34.87
CA GLN A 3 26.22 -58.69 35.00
C GLN A 3 25.98 -59.41 33.65
N GLU A 4 25.94 -58.67 32.54
CA GLU A 4 25.71 -59.26 31.22
C GLU A 4 27.00 -59.55 30.45
N MET A 5 28.16 -59.15 30.98
CA MET A 5 29.48 -59.37 30.37
C MET A 5 29.77 -60.83 30.06
N HIS A 6 29.28 -61.75 30.91
CA HIS A 6 29.45 -63.19 30.70
C HIS A 6 28.73 -63.75 29.46
N ASN A 7 27.85 -62.97 28.82
CA ASN A 7 27.07 -63.39 27.65
C ASN A 7 27.56 -62.79 26.32
N PHE A 8 28.63 -61.98 26.35
CA PHE A 8 29.25 -61.44 25.14
C PHE A 8 29.94 -62.57 24.35
N GLY A 9 29.67 -62.64 23.04
CA GLY A 9 30.26 -63.62 22.13
C GLY A 9 29.70 -65.04 22.22
N LYS A 10 28.68 -65.30 23.06
CA LYS A 10 28.02 -66.61 23.12
C LYS A 10 27.08 -66.82 21.93
N LYS A 11 27.24 -67.94 21.21
CA LYS A 11 26.40 -68.33 20.08
C LYS A 11 24.92 -68.44 20.49
N GLY A 12 24.04 -67.74 19.78
CA GLY A 12 22.59 -67.73 20.04
C GLY A 12 22.10 -66.76 21.12
N HIS A 13 22.98 -65.94 21.72
CA HIS A 13 22.59 -64.84 22.61
C HIS A 13 22.50 -63.50 21.86
N LEU A 14 21.87 -62.48 22.44
CA LEU A 14 21.75 -61.11 21.90
C LEU A 14 23.11 -60.44 21.57
N PHE A 15 24.20 -60.91 22.18
CA PHE A 15 25.56 -60.43 21.97
C PHE A 15 26.43 -61.44 21.21
N ASP A 16 25.82 -62.25 20.34
CA ASP A 16 26.50 -63.20 19.45
C ASP A 16 27.18 -62.47 18.27
N PHE A 17 28.43 -62.08 18.45
CA PHE A 17 29.23 -61.43 17.40
C PHE A 17 29.73 -62.40 16.32
N SER A 18 29.53 -63.71 16.49
CA SER A 18 30.01 -64.72 15.52
C SER A 18 29.31 -64.62 14.17
N LYS A 19 28.09 -64.08 14.16
CA LYS A 19 27.26 -63.92 12.95
C LYS A 19 27.33 -62.51 12.36
N LEU A 20 28.01 -61.59 13.04
CA LEU A 20 28.16 -60.20 12.64
C LEU A 20 29.58 -59.99 12.10
N ASP A 21 29.66 -59.65 10.81
CA ASP A 21 30.91 -59.19 10.22
C ASP A 21 31.16 -57.74 10.66
N ILE A 22 31.79 -57.60 11.84
CA ILE A 22 32.16 -56.33 12.43
C ILE A 22 33.10 -55.54 11.49
N PRO A 23 34.15 -56.16 10.88
CA PRO A 23 34.96 -55.50 9.86
C PRO A 23 34.15 -54.94 8.67
N ALA A 24 33.27 -55.74 8.05
CA ALA A 24 32.47 -55.27 6.92
C ALA A 24 31.45 -54.20 7.32
N SER A 25 30.85 -54.32 8.51
CA SER A 25 29.94 -53.31 9.06
C SER A 25 30.66 -51.99 9.31
N ARG A 26 31.89 -52.04 9.83
CA ARG A 26 32.75 -50.87 10.03
C ARG A 26 33.18 -50.24 8.70
N ALA A 27 33.51 -51.05 7.70
CA ALA A 27 33.83 -50.59 6.36
C ALA A 27 32.62 -49.89 5.71
N LYS A 28 31.42 -50.47 5.84
CA LYS A 28 30.17 -49.89 5.35
C LYS A 28 29.83 -48.57 6.04
N LEU A 29 29.98 -48.51 7.37
CA LEU A 29 29.83 -47.27 8.14
C LEU A 29 30.80 -46.18 7.64
N THR A 30 32.06 -46.55 7.41
CA THR A 30 33.08 -45.61 6.91
C THR A 30 32.74 -45.10 5.50
N CYS A 31 32.23 -45.98 4.62
CA CYS A 31 31.79 -45.59 3.28
C CYS A 31 30.60 -44.62 3.34
N LEU A 32 29.59 -44.94 4.14
CA LEU A 32 28.40 -44.09 4.32
C LEU A 32 28.74 -42.73 4.92
N VAL A 33 29.66 -42.68 5.89
CA VAL A 33 30.13 -41.41 6.47
C VAL A 33 30.78 -40.52 5.40
N LYS A 34 31.63 -41.09 4.54
CA LYS A 34 32.24 -40.35 3.41
C LYS A 34 31.19 -39.85 2.42
N GLU A 35 30.19 -40.66 2.08
CA GLU A 35 29.09 -40.23 1.20
C GLU A 35 28.28 -39.08 1.82
N VAL A 36 27.99 -39.15 3.13
CA VAL A 36 27.30 -38.08 3.85
C VAL A 36 28.13 -36.80 3.89
N GLU A 37 29.45 -36.88 4.09
CA GLU A 37 30.34 -35.71 4.04
C GLU A 37 30.37 -35.07 2.64
N GLU A 38 30.46 -35.87 1.59
CA GLU A 38 30.40 -35.39 0.20
C GLU A 38 29.05 -34.76 -0.14
N MET A 39 27.94 -35.31 0.36
CA MET A 39 26.62 -34.70 0.21
C MET A 39 26.49 -33.38 0.97
N LYS A 40 27.01 -33.30 2.20
CA LYS A 40 27.01 -32.06 3.00
C LYS A 40 27.74 -30.91 2.30
N LYS A 41 28.82 -31.19 1.55
CA LYS A 41 29.52 -30.17 0.75
C LYS A 41 28.65 -29.58 -0.37
N ARG A 42 27.68 -30.36 -0.87
CA ARG A 42 26.79 -29.97 -1.98
C ARG A 42 25.45 -29.40 -1.52
N VAL A 43 25.12 -29.50 -0.23
CA VAL A 43 23.83 -29.08 0.32
C VAL A 43 24.00 -27.88 1.25
N ASN A 44 23.19 -26.84 1.04
CA ASN A 44 23.12 -25.74 1.99
C ASN A 44 22.37 -26.18 3.26
N LEU A 45 23.12 -26.51 4.31
CA LEU A 45 22.58 -26.95 5.59
C LEU A 45 21.80 -25.86 6.34
N LYS A 46 21.93 -24.59 5.94
CA LYS A 46 21.20 -23.45 6.52
C LYS A 46 19.93 -23.10 5.75
N VAL A 47 19.54 -23.91 4.76
CA VAL A 47 18.39 -23.63 3.89
C VAL A 47 17.09 -23.43 4.68
N GLU A 48 16.91 -24.17 5.78
CA GLU A 48 15.71 -24.07 6.61
C GLU A 48 15.60 -22.71 7.31
N ILE A 49 16.70 -22.24 7.90
CA ILE A 49 16.77 -20.92 8.56
C ILE A 49 16.62 -19.79 7.53
N MET A 50 17.30 -19.91 6.39
CA MET A 50 17.19 -18.92 5.31
C MET A 50 15.77 -18.86 4.74
N TRP A 51 15.10 -20.00 4.65
CA TRP A 51 13.72 -20.08 4.19
C TRP A 51 12.77 -19.42 5.19
N GLU A 52 12.94 -19.67 6.49
CA GLU A 52 12.12 -19.04 7.52
C GLU A 52 12.23 -17.51 7.51
N ASP A 53 13.46 -16.98 7.44
CA ASP A 53 13.70 -15.53 7.34
C ASP A 53 13.11 -14.94 6.06
N THR A 54 13.35 -15.58 4.91
CA THR A 54 12.81 -15.12 3.62
C THR A 54 11.27 -15.14 3.61
N ASN A 55 10.67 -16.19 4.15
CA ASN A 55 9.21 -16.32 4.25
C ASN A 55 8.62 -15.29 5.22
N HIS A 56 9.31 -14.98 6.33
CA HIS A 56 8.91 -13.92 7.24
C HIS A 56 8.95 -12.53 6.57
N GLN A 57 10.02 -12.22 5.84
CA GLN A 57 10.15 -10.98 5.06
C GLN A 57 9.07 -10.89 3.98
N TYR A 58 8.80 -11.99 3.26
CA TYR A 58 7.74 -12.05 2.27
C TYR A 58 6.37 -11.74 2.87
N ARG A 59 5.99 -12.38 3.98
CA ARG A 59 4.72 -12.14 4.67
C ARG A 59 4.59 -10.68 5.13
N THR A 60 5.67 -10.13 5.67
CA THR A 60 5.73 -8.72 6.08
C THR A 60 5.52 -7.78 4.90
N LEU A 61 6.14 -8.07 3.75
CA LEU A 61 5.98 -7.27 2.53
C LEU A 61 4.55 -7.32 1.99
N ILE A 62 3.92 -8.50 2.00
CA ILE A 62 2.52 -8.64 1.59
C ILE A 62 1.60 -7.82 2.49
N ALA A 63 1.75 -7.93 3.82
CA ALA A 63 0.96 -7.14 4.77
C ALA A 63 1.15 -5.62 4.57
N LYS A 64 2.39 -5.16 4.37
CA LYS A 64 2.68 -3.74 4.07
C LYS A 64 2.04 -3.29 2.76
N LYS A 65 2.05 -4.13 1.73
CA LYS A 65 1.42 -3.84 0.44
C LYS A 65 -0.10 -3.66 0.60
N GLU A 66 -0.75 -4.52 1.37
CA GLU A 66 -2.19 -4.42 1.64
C GLU A 66 -2.54 -3.11 2.34
N ILE A 67 -1.79 -2.75 3.39
CA ILE A 67 -1.95 -1.48 4.11
C ILE A 67 -1.79 -0.30 3.14
N LEU A 68 -0.75 -0.29 2.30
CA LEU A 68 -0.52 0.79 1.34
C LEU A 68 -1.67 0.95 0.32
N ILE A 69 -2.30 -0.15 -0.10
CA ILE A 69 -3.44 -0.10 -1.01
C ILE A 69 -4.65 0.50 -0.30
N LEU A 70 -4.89 0.13 0.96
CA LEU A 70 -5.97 0.70 1.77
C LEU A 70 -5.75 2.19 2.00
N ASP A 71 -4.55 2.59 2.46
CA ASP A 71 -4.19 3.99 2.72
C ASP A 71 -4.32 4.85 1.45
N LYS A 72 -3.88 4.33 0.30
CA LYS A 72 -4.05 5.02 -0.99
C LYS A 72 -5.52 5.27 -1.30
N THR A 73 -6.36 4.27 -1.06
CA THR A 73 -7.81 4.34 -1.35
C THR A 73 -8.49 5.35 -0.43
N GLU A 74 -8.14 5.33 0.86
CA GLU A 74 -8.64 6.30 1.83
C GLU A 74 -8.19 7.74 1.51
N LEU A 75 -6.92 7.91 1.11
CA LEU A 75 -6.39 9.20 0.72
C LEU A 75 -7.14 9.79 -0.48
N LEU A 76 -7.41 8.98 -1.51
CA LEU A 76 -8.19 9.42 -2.68
C LEU A 76 -9.61 9.83 -2.29
N ARG A 77 -10.29 9.02 -1.47
CA ARG A 77 -11.63 9.35 -0.96
C ARG A 77 -11.64 10.66 -0.16
N ASN A 78 -10.60 10.90 0.64
CA ASN A 78 -10.47 12.14 1.41
C ASN A 78 -10.23 13.35 0.48
N ILE A 79 -9.43 13.21 -0.58
CA ILE A 79 -9.26 14.25 -1.60
C ILE A 79 -10.59 14.59 -2.26
N GLU A 80 -11.37 13.59 -2.66
CA GLU A 80 -12.69 13.81 -3.26
C GLU A 80 -13.64 14.55 -2.32
N LYS A 81 -13.68 14.13 -1.05
CA LYS A 81 -14.48 14.80 -0.01
C LYS A 81 -14.07 16.26 0.18
N LEU A 82 -12.76 16.52 0.26
CA LEU A 82 -12.24 17.89 0.40
C LEU A 82 -12.57 18.75 -0.81
N ASN A 83 -12.45 18.20 -2.03
CA ASN A 83 -12.82 18.90 -3.24
C ASN A 83 -14.32 19.22 -3.27
N SER A 84 -15.18 18.29 -2.91
CA SER A 84 -16.64 18.52 -2.83
C SER A 84 -16.98 19.65 -1.86
N GLU A 85 -16.41 19.65 -0.66
CA GLU A 85 -16.65 20.71 0.32
C GLU A 85 -16.11 22.06 -0.16
N LYS A 86 -14.92 22.08 -0.77
CA LYS A 86 -14.35 23.28 -1.40
C LYS A 86 -15.33 23.88 -2.41
N TYR A 87 -15.85 23.09 -3.35
CA TYR A 87 -16.78 23.59 -4.37
C TYR A 87 -18.08 24.11 -3.77
N LYS A 88 -18.62 23.42 -2.77
CA LYS A 88 -19.82 23.86 -2.05
C LYS A 88 -19.63 25.21 -1.37
N GLN A 89 -18.47 25.43 -0.73
CA GLN A 89 -18.17 26.72 -0.08
C GLN A 89 -17.92 27.84 -1.10
N ILE A 90 -17.25 27.54 -2.21
CA ILE A 90 -17.05 28.52 -3.30
C ILE A 90 -18.40 28.92 -3.89
N GLU A 91 -19.28 27.98 -4.18
CA GLU A 91 -20.62 28.26 -4.73
C GLU A 91 -21.45 29.12 -3.76
N LYS A 92 -21.45 28.76 -2.46
CA LYS A 92 -22.13 29.55 -1.42
C LYS A 92 -21.62 30.98 -1.38
N THR A 93 -20.30 31.15 -1.41
CA THR A 93 -19.65 32.47 -1.39
C THR A 93 -20.00 33.26 -2.65
N TRP A 94 -19.95 32.64 -3.82
CA TRP A 94 -20.28 33.28 -5.08
C TRP A 94 -21.73 33.78 -5.13
N ARG A 95 -22.69 32.99 -4.64
CA ARG A 95 -24.10 33.43 -4.55
C ARG A 95 -24.24 34.66 -3.66
N ALA A 96 -23.64 34.64 -2.47
CA ALA A 96 -23.69 35.76 -1.52
C ALA A 96 -23.02 37.02 -2.07
N VAL A 97 -21.85 36.89 -2.71
CA VAL A 97 -21.16 38.03 -3.33
C VAL A 97 -21.99 38.58 -4.50
N SER A 98 -22.61 37.72 -5.31
CA SER A 98 -23.46 38.14 -6.43
C SER A 98 -24.65 38.97 -5.96
N GLU A 99 -25.32 38.53 -4.90
CA GLU A 99 -26.44 39.24 -4.27
C GLU A 99 -26.02 40.60 -3.72
N ASN A 100 -24.96 40.63 -2.91
CA ASN A 100 -24.41 41.86 -2.34
C ASN A 100 -23.97 42.86 -3.43
N CYS A 101 -23.34 42.37 -4.50
CA CYS A 101 -22.99 43.22 -5.65
C CYS A 101 -24.25 43.77 -6.35
N GLY A 102 -25.34 43.01 -6.40
CA GLY A 102 -26.65 43.46 -6.89
C GLY A 102 -27.16 44.66 -6.11
N GLU A 103 -27.19 44.52 -4.79
CA GLU A 103 -27.71 45.52 -3.85
C GLU A 103 -26.88 46.81 -3.84
N ILE A 104 -25.54 46.69 -3.78
CA ILE A 104 -24.62 47.84 -3.77
C ILE A 104 -24.81 48.66 -5.05
N PHE A 105 -24.81 48.02 -6.22
CA PHE A 105 -24.92 48.75 -7.49
C PHE A 105 -26.31 49.30 -7.75
N SER A 106 -27.37 48.60 -7.31
CA SER A 106 -28.74 49.12 -7.38
C SER A 106 -28.92 50.37 -6.51
N THR A 107 -28.20 50.43 -5.37
CA THR A 107 -28.19 51.61 -4.48
C THR A 107 -27.43 52.78 -5.09
N LEU A 108 -26.29 52.52 -5.75
CA LEU A 108 -25.45 53.56 -6.35
C LEU A 108 -25.99 54.08 -7.68
N LEU A 109 -26.60 53.21 -8.48
CA LEU A 109 -27.04 53.49 -9.85
C LEU A 109 -28.46 52.95 -10.05
N PRO A 110 -29.50 53.79 -9.86
CA PRO A 110 -30.89 53.39 -10.06
C PRO A 110 -31.12 52.83 -11.46
N GLY A 111 -31.62 51.59 -11.55
CA GLY A 111 -31.85 50.90 -12.83
C GLY A 111 -30.66 50.12 -13.40
N ALA A 112 -29.51 50.12 -12.70
CA ALA A 112 -28.40 49.23 -13.04
C ALA A 112 -28.69 47.79 -12.55
N LYS A 113 -28.32 46.79 -13.36
CA LYS A 113 -28.37 45.37 -13.00
C LYS A 113 -26.94 44.83 -12.89
N THR A 114 -26.63 43.99 -11.93
CA THR A 114 -25.31 43.34 -11.88
C THR A 114 -25.43 41.84 -11.71
N LYS A 115 -24.43 41.11 -12.19
CA LYS A 115 -24.30 39.67 -11.99
C LYS A 115 -22.83 39.25 -12.08
N LEU A 116 -22.46 38.26 -11.27
CA LEU A 116 -21.23 37.50 -11.47
C LEU A 116 -21.58 36.23 -12.24
N VAL A 117 -20.91 35.98 -13.35
CA VAL A 117 -21.11 34.80 -14.17
C VAL A 117 -19.84 33.98 -14.24
N LEU A 118 -19.95 32.69 -14.52
CA LEU A 118 -18.79 31.86 -14.83
C LEU A 118 -18.07 32.44 -16.05
N HIS A 119 -16.73 32.39 -16.06
CA HIS A 119 -15.93 32.84 -17.19
C HIS A 119 -16.29 32.08 -18.48
N SER A 120 -16.59 30.79 -18.35
CA SER A 120 -17.15 29.96 -19.43
C SER A 120 -18.34 29.16 -18.90
N PRO A 121 -19.43 28.98 -19.67
CA PRO A 121 -20.56 28.12 -19.29
C PRO A 121 -20.18 26.65 -19.12
N GLU A 122 -19.07 26.25 -19.74
CA GLU A 122 -18.56 24.88 -19.80
C GLU A 122 -17.56 24.60 -18.66
N ASP A 123 -17.07 25.66 -18.02
CA ASP A 123 -16.09 25.59 -16.95
C ASP A 123 -16.76 25.68 -15.57
N GLY A 124 -16.17 24.99 -14.59
CA GLY A 124 -16.55 25.19 -13.20
C GLY A 124 -16.04 26.53 -12.65
N ILE A 125 -16.59 26.92 -11.49
CA ILE A 125 -16.27 28.18 -10.81
C ILE A 125 -14.77 28.37 -10.51
N GLU A 126 -14.01 27.29 -10.44
CA GLU A 126 -12.56 27.28 -10.27
C GLU A 126 -11.77 27.92 -11.42
N LYS A 127 -12.34 28.01 -12.62
CA LYS A 127 -11.71 28.65 -13.77
C LYS A 127 -11.83 30.17 -13.78
N GLY A 128 -12.66 30.70 -12.87
CA GLY A 128 -12.84 32.14 -12.68
C GLY A 128 -14.27 32.58 -12.95
N ILE A 129 -14.56 33.78 -12.47
CA ILE A 129 -15.84 34.46 -12.62
C ILE A 129 -15.62 35.83 -13.25
N GLU A 130 -16.57 36.24 -14.08
CA GLU A 130 -16.62 37.56 -14.69
C GLU A 130 -17.72 38.41 -14.05
N PHE A 131 -17.38 39.67 -13.82
CA PHE A 131 -18.36 40.66 -13.38
C PHE A 131 -19.04 41.30 -14.58
N ARG A 132 -20.38 41.38 -14.55
CA ARG A 132 -21.16 42.04 -15.60
C ARG A 132 -22.12 43.06 -15.00
N VAL A 133 -22.14 44.24 -15.59
CA VAL A 133 -23.04 45.35 -15.23
C VAL A 133 -23.91 45.69 -16.42
N GLY A 134 -25.21 45.78 -16.19
CA GLY A 134 -26.22 46.13 -17.17
C GLY A 134 -26.79 47.53 -16.92
N PHE A 135 -26.85 48.34 -17.96
CA PHE A 135 -27.51 49.65 -17.96
C PHE A 135 -28.65 49.60 -18.98
N GLY A 136 -29.90 49.61 -18.50
CA GLY A 136 -31.06 49.40 -19.37
C GLY A 136 -31.06 47.99 -20.01
N ASN A 137 -30.87 47.93 -21.34
CA ASN A 137 -30.82 46.67 -22.11
C ASN A 137 -29.39 46.24 -22.49
N GLU A 138 -28.36 47.05 -22.21
CA GLU A 138 -26.98 46.71 -22.55
C GLU A 138 -26.24 46.10 -21.35
N TRP A 139 -25.45 45.05 -21.59
CA TRP A 139 -24.59 44.41 -20.59
C TRP A 139 -23.12 44.62 -20.94
N LYS A 140 -22.34 45.11 -19.98
CA LYS A 140 -20.89 45.31 -20.10
C LYS A 140 -20.14 44.36 -19.16
N THR A 141 -18.99 43.87 -19.63
CA THR A 141 -18.07 42.96 -18.90
C THR A 141 -17.02 43.71 -18.09
N SER A 142 -16.95 45.04 -18.21
CA SER A 142 -16.06 45.90 -17.44
C SER A 142 -16.67 47.29 -17.25
N LEU A 143 -16.27 47.95 -16.16
CA LEU A 143 -16.56 49.35 -15.85
C LEU A 143 -15.51 50.32 -16.43
N THR A 144 -14.51 49.83 -17.18
CA THR A 144 -13.53 50.71 -17.81
C THR A 144 -14.21 51.61 -18.87
N PRO A 145 -14.01 52.94 -18.80
CA PRO A 145 -14.40 53.83 -19.87
C PRO A 145 -13.37 53.70 -21.00
N LEU A 146 -13.78 53.15 -22.14
CA LEU A 146 -13.11 53.26 -23.43
C LEU A 146 -14.16 53.73 -24.45
#